data_AF-A0A7V0JTM4-F1
#
_entry.id   AF-A0A7V0JTM4-F1
#
_cell.length_a   1.000
_cell.length_b   1.000
_cell.length_c   1.000
_cell.angle_alpha   90.00
_cell.angle_beta   90.00
_cell.angle_gamma   90.00
#
_symmetry.space_group_name_H-M   'P 1'
#
loop_
_entity.id
_entity.type
_entity.pdbx_description
1 polymer ?
#
loop_
_entity_poly.entity_id
_entity_poly.type
_entity_poly.pdbx_seq_one_letter_code
_entity_poly.pdbx_strand_id
1 'polypeptide(L)'
;MSFLKFFSGPTPEKLEKKGDALFKAGLWGQAKLEYESALVKAEKGSDLSPDWEAQLSGKIAETKDALAKAHQKGAEDFIEGGYYDDARPLIS
;
A
#
# COMPACT_ATOMS: atom_id res chain seq x y z
N MET A 1 -20.88 8.69 -33.94
CA MET A 1 -19.60 7.96 -33.72
C MET A 1 -18.77 8.71 -32.69
N SER A 2 -18.38 8.01 -31.61
CA SER A 2 -17.29 8.35 -30.67
C SER A 2 -17.48 9.52 -29.67
N PHE A 3 -18.06 9.23 -28.50
CA PHE A 3 -18.20 10.18 -27.37
C PHE A 3 -17.41 9.81 -26.09
N LEU A 4 -16.53 8.81 -26.08
CA LEU A 4 -15.88 8.34 -24.84
C LEU A 4 -14.39 8.03 -24.97
N LYS A 5 -13.61 8.95 -25.56
CA LYS A 5 -12.14 8.91 -25.46
C LYS A 5 -11.65 9.98 -24.47
N PHE A 6 -11.95 9.84 -23.18
CA PHE A 6 -11.43 10.81 -22.19
C PHE A 6 -11.13 10.26 -20.79
N PHE A 7 -10.66 9.03 -20.69
CA PHE A 7 -9.99 8.54 -19.47
C PHE A 7 -8.54 8.17 -19.78
N SER A 8 -7.72 9.16 -20.16
CA SER A 8 -6.29 8.99 -20.49
C SER A 8 -5.35 8.94 -19.27
N GLY A 9 -5.88 8.70 -18.06
CA GLY A 9 -5.03 8.44 -16.90
C GLY A 9 -4.31 7.09 -17.01
N PRO A 10 -3.24 6.85 -16.22
CA PRO A 10 -2.46 5.60 -16.25
C PRO A 10 -3.36 4.35 -16.21
N THR A 11 -3.07 3.36 -17.05
CA THR A 11 -3.81 2.09 -17.08
C THR A 11 -3.72 1.40 -15.71
N PRO A 12 -4.70 0.55 -15.33
CA PRO A 12 -4.65 -0.14 -14.04
C PRO A 12 -3.36 -0.97 -13.88
N GLU A 13 -2.82 -1.53 -14.95
CA GLU A 13 -1.49 -2.19 -14.98
C GLU A 13 -0.33 -1.26 -14.62
N LYS A 14 -0.41 0.01 -15.04
CA LYS A 14 0.61 1.01 -14.73
C LYS A 14 0.54 1.45 -13.27
N LEU A 15 -0.67 1.48 -12.71
CA LEU A 15 -0.89 1.71 -11.27
C LEU A 15 -0.37 0.52 -10.46
N GLU A 16 -0.60 -0.71 -10.89
CA GLU A 16 -0.04 -1.92 -10.26
C GLU A 16 1.50 -1.89 -10.25
N LYS A 17 2.15 -1.65 -11.41
CA LYS A 17 3.62 -1.55 -11.48
C LYS A 17 4.19 -0.45 -10.60
N LYS A 18 3.45 0.66 -10.45
CA LYS A 18 3.84 1.75 -9.55
C LYS A 18 3.71 1.32 -8.09
N GLY A 19 2.63 0.62 -7.74
CA GLY A 19 2.47 -0.02 -6.43
C GLY A 19 3.61 -0.99 -6.11
N ASP A 20 3.99 -1.85 -7.06
CA ASP A 20 5.09 -2.80 -6.91
C ASP A 20 6.44 -2.09 -6.65
N ALA A 21 6.69 -0.99 -7.36
CA ALA A 21 7.90 -0.18 -7.16
C ALA A 21 7.92 0.48 -5.77
N LEU A 22 6.79 1.03 -5.32
CA LEU A 22 6.64 1.62 -3.99
C LEU A 22 6.77 0.56 -2.88
N PHE A 23 6.24 -0.64 -3.10
CA PHE A 23 6.36 -1.77 -2.19
C PHE A 23 7.82 -2.15 -1.99
N LYS A 24 8.57 -2.29 -3.09
CA LYS A 24 10.02 -2.56 -3.04
C LYS A 24 10.82 -1.44 -2.39
N ALA A 25 10.34 -0.20 -2.48
CA ALA A 25 10.94 0.95 -1.81
C ALA A 25 10.58 1.05 -0.31
N GLY A 26 9.78 0.13 0.24
CA GLY A 26 9.32 0.17 1.64
C GLY A 26 8.24 1.22 1.90
N LEU A 27 7.71 1.87 0.86
CA LEU A 27 6.64 2.87 0.96
C LEU A 27 5.27 2.19 0.93
N TRP A 28 5.04 1.24 1.86
CA TRP A 28 3.88 0.34 1.83
C TRP A 28 2.54 1.07 1.89
N GLY A 29 2.45 2.21 2.57
CA GLY A 29 1.25 3.05 2.59
C GLY A 29 0.90 3.64 1.23
N GLN A 30 1.89 4.10 0.47
CA GLN A 30 1.68 4.62 -0.88
C GLN A 30 1.40 3.47 -1.87
N ALA A 31 2.11 2.34 -1.72
CA ALA A 31 1.88 1.15 -2.53
C ALA A 31 0.42 0.67 -2.44
N LYS A 32 -0.14 0.62 -1.22
CA LYS A 32 -1.54 0.27 -0.98
C LYS A 32 -2.51 1.18 -1.77
N LEU A 33 -2.31 2.50 -1.72
CA LEU A 33 -3.18 3.46 -2.42
C LEU A 33 -3.16 3.29 -3.95
N GLU A 34 -2.00 2.94 -4.51
CA GLU A 34 -1.88 2.67 -5.95
C GLU A 34 -2.60 1.38 -6.35
N TYR A 35 -2.53 0.31 -5.55
CA TYR A 35 -3.29 -0.92 -5.80
C TYR A 35 -4.80 -0.72 -5.67
N GLU A 36 -5.26 0.03 -4.66
CA GLU A 36 -6.68 0.39 -4.51
C GLU A 36 -7.16 1.23 -5.71
N SER A 37 -6.33 2.17 -6.17
CA SER A 37 -6.62 2.97 -7.36
C SER A 37 -6.69 2.12 -8.64
N ALA A 38 -5.83 1.09 -8.75
CA ALA A 38 -5.88 0.13 -9.85
C ALA A 38 -7.19 -0.66 -9.86
N LEU A 39 -7.63 -1.16 -8.69
CA LEU A 39 -8.88 -1.87 -8.51
C LEU A 39 -10.09 -1.03 -8.94
N VAL A 40 -10.24 0.17 -8.35
CA VAL A 40 -11.36 1.08 -8.67
C VAL A 40 -11.40 1.42 -10.16
N LYS A 41 -10.24 1.50 -10.81
CA LYS A 41 -10.16 1.84 -12.23
C LYS A 41 -10.47 0.64 -13.13
N ALA A 42 -10.06 -0.56 -12.73
CA ALA A 42 -10.37 -1.80 -13.43
C ALA A 42 -11.85 -2.17 -13.31
N GLU A 43 -12.46 -2.00 -12.13
CA GLU A 43 -13.92 -2.15 -11.91
C GLU A 43 -14.71 -1.21 -12.84
N LYS A 44 -14.30 0.06 -12.92
CA LYS A 44 -14.94 1.06 -13.81
C LYS A 44 -14.74 0.77 -15.29
N GLY A 45 -13.64 0.09 -15.65
CA GLY A 45 -13.30 -0.27 -17.02
C GLY A 45 -14.04 -1.50 -17.55
N SER A 46 -14.72 -2.27 -16.69
CA SER A 46 -15.28 -3.59 -17.03
C SER A 46 -14.24 -4.62 -17.54
N ASP A 47 -12.96 -4.35 -17.32
CA ASP A 47 -11.81 -5.19 -17.72
C ASP A 47 -11.16 -5.91 -16.52
N LEU A 48 -11.82 -5.91 -15.36
CA LEU A 48 -11.31 -6.59 -14.17
C LEU A 48 -11.55 -8.09 -14.29
N SER A 49 -10.48 -8.84 -14.58
CA SER A 49 -10.48 -10.29 -14.41
C SER A 49 -10.56 -10.63 -12.90
N PRO A 50 -11.40 -11.59 -12.48
CA PRO A 50 -11.46 -12.05 -11.09
C PRO A 50 -10.09 -12.49 -10.54
N ASP A 51 -9.23 -13.06 -11.39
CA ASP A 51 -7.87 -13.46 -11.00
C ASP A 51 -6.99 -12.24 -10.68
N TRP A 52 -7.20 -11.14 -11.40
CA TRP A 52 -6.43 -9.92 -11.21
C TRP A 52 -6.90 -9.14 -9.98
N GLU A 53 -8.21 -9.15 -9.72
CA GLU A 53 -8.79 -8.65 -8.47
C GLU A 53 -8.23 -9.39 -7.24
N ALA A 54 -8.17 -10.72 -7.31
CA ALA A 54 -7.61 -11.55 -6.25
C ALA A 54 -6.12 -11.24 -6.03
N GLN A 55 -5.35 -11.09 -7.10
CA GLN A 55 -3.94 -10.71 -7.01
C GLN A 55 -3.74 -9.33 -6.36
N LEU A 56 -4.47 -8.31 -6.80
CA LEU A 56 -4.38 -6.96 -6.23
C LEU A 56 -4.80 -6.94 -4.76
N SER A 57 -5.85 -7.69 -4.41
CA SER A 57 -6.29 -7.83 -3.02
C SER A 57 -5.23 -8.50 -2.15
N GLY A 58 -4.56 -9.53 -2.68
CA GLY A 58 -3.41 -10.16 -2.02
C GLY A 58 -2.26 -9.18 -1.78
N LYS A 59 -1.88 -8.41 -2.81
CA LYS A 59 -0.85 -7.35 -2.69
C LYS A 59 -1.21 -6.29 -1.65
N ILE A 60 -2.48 -5.90 -1.56
CA ILE A 60 -2.98 -4.98 -0.54
C ILE A 60 -2.84 -5.58 0.86
N ALA A 61 -3.17 -6.86 1.04
CA ALA A 61 -2.97 -7.54 2.32
C ALA A 61 -1.47 -7.57 2.69
N GLU A 62 -0.60 -7.94 1.74
CA GLU A 62 0.85 -7.94 1.95
C GLU A 62 1.41 -6.56 2.32
N THR A 63 0.93 -5.47 1.70
CA THR A 63 1.33 -4.10 2.11
C THR A 63 0.96 -3.81 3.56
N LYS A 64 -0.21 -4.25 4.02
CA LYS A 64 -0.67 -4.02 5.40
C LYS A 64 0.17 -4.84 6.38
N ASP A 65 0.47 -6.08 6.04
CA ASP A 65 1.30 -6.96 6.87
C ASP A 65 2.74 -6.46 6.95
N ALA A 66 3.32 -6.01 5.83
CA ALA A 66 4.66 -5.43 5.81
C ALA A 66 4.73 -4.14 6.64
N LEU A 67 3.72 -3.28 6.52
CA LEU A 67 3.62 -2.06 7.32
C LEU A 67 3.50 -2.39 8.82
N ALA A 68 2.65 -3.35 9.20
CA ALA A 68 2.49 -3.78 10.58
C ALA A 68 3.78 -4.36 11.17
N LYS A 69 4.45 -5.25 10.41
CA LYS A 69 5.75 -5.83 10.81
C LYS A 69 6.83 -4.76 10.98
N ALA A 70 6.85 -3.75 10.12
CA ALA A 70 7.83 -2.68 10.24
C ALA A 70 7.55 -1.74 11.42
N HIS A 71 6.28 -1.46 11.73
CA HIS A 71 5.92 -0.73 12.95
C HIS A 71 6.26 -1.53 14.21
N GLN A 72 6.02 -2.84 14.21
CA GLN A 72 6.38 -3.71 15.32
C GLN A 72 7.89 -3.77 15.51
N LYS A 73 8.66 -3.99 14.43
CA LYS A 73 10.12 -4.00 14.47
C LYS A 73 10.69 -2.65 14.91
N GLY A 74 10.12 -1.54 14.43
CA GLY A 74 10.52 -0.21 14.90
C GLY A 74 10.26 -0.02 16.39
N ALA A 75 9.13 -0.51 16.91
CA ALA A 75 8.82 -0.44 18.34
C ALA A 75 9.78 -1.31 19.19
N GLU A 76 10.13 -2.50 18.71
CA GLU A 76 11.12 -3.38 19.34
C GLU A 76 12.53 -2.76 19.31
N ASP A 77 12.95 -2.19 18.19
CA ASP A 77 14.22 -1.46 18.04
C ASP A 77 14.27 -0.20 18.95
N PHE A 78 13.14 0.47 19.20
CA PHE A 78 13.05 1.58 20.15
C PHE A 78 13.14 1.14 21.63
N ILE A 79 12.64 -0.05 21.95
CA ILE A 79 12.76 -0.64 23.31
C ILE A 79 14.21 -1.09 23.56
N GLU A 80 14.87 -1.65 22.54
CA GLU A 80 16.27 -2.09 22.63
C GLU A 80 17.27 -0.90 22.56
N GLY A 81 16.84 0.25 22.00
CA GLY A 81 17.60 1.49 21.87
C GLY A 81 17.77 2.36 23.13
N GLY A 82 17.27 1.93 24.30
CA GLY A 82 17.73 2.46 25.60
C GLY A 82 17.20 3.84 26.04
N TYR A 83 15.94 4.20 25.77
CA TYR A 83 15.29 5.35 26.44
C TYR A 83 14.62 4.95 27.78
N TYR A 84 15.39 4.34 28.69
CA TYR A 84 14.90 3.97 30.02
C TYR A 84 15.01 5.09 31.08
N ASP A 85 15.64 6.24 30.78
CA ASP A 85 15.86 7.28 31.79
C ASP A 85 14.93 8.51 31.73
N ASP A 86 14.20 8.78 30.63
CA ASP A 86 13.36 9.99 30.52
C ASP A 86 11.87 9.79 30.88
N ALA A 87 11.44 8.57 31.21
CA ALA A 87 10.04 8.28 31.58
C ALA A 87 9.75 8.33 33.09
N ARG A 88 10.66 8.87 33.91
CA ARG A 88 10.47 8.96 35.38
C ARG A 88 9.70 10.19 35.91
N PRO A 89 9.59 11.36 35.23
CA PRO A 89 8.86 12.49 35.79
C PRO A 89 7.36 12.55 35.45
N LEU A 90 6.81 11.60 34.66
CA LEU A 90 5.37 11.55 34.34
C LEU A 90 4.53 10.72 35.33
N ILE A 91 5.14 10.21 36.40
CA ILE A 91 4.46 9.53 37.51
C ILE A 91 4.88 10.19 38.84
N SER A 92 4.62 11.49 38.99
CA SER A 92 4.61 12.17 40.29
C SER A 92 3.42 13.12 40.40
#